data_AF-A0A3R7M558-F1
#
_entry.id   AF-A0A3R7M558-F1
#
_cell.length_a   1.000
_cell.length_b   1.000
_cell.length_c   1.000
_cell.angle_alpha   90.00
_cell.angle_beta   90.00
_cell.angle_gamma   90.00
#
_symmetry.space_group_name_H-M   'P 1'
#
loop_
_entity.id
_entity.type
_entity.pdbx_description
1 polymer ?
#
loop_
_entity_poly.entity_id
_entity_poly.type
_entity_poly.pdbx_seq_one_letter_code
_entity_poly.pdbx_strand_id
1 'polypeptide(L)'
;GLAVWCRLRAIGKTPLATFNKAKNLAIGIGIQNFPEGMAVSLPLRGAGHPVWWAFWYGQLSGMVEPVAGVLGAIAVSVCEPVLPYALAFAAGAMLFVVIDDIIPEAQTG
;
A
#
# COMPACT_ATOMS: atom_id res chain seq x y z
N GLY A 1 10.42 12.83 -7.11
CA GLY A 1 10.57 11.38 -7.31
C GLY A 1 9.29 10.77 -7.82
N LEU A 2 8.26 10.68 -6.97
CA LEU A 2 6.97 10.04 -7.26
C LEU A 2 6.17 10.63 -8.45
N ALA A 3 6.21 11.94 -8.66
CA ALA A 3 5.44 12.62 -9.73
C ALA A 3 5.90 12.27 -11.16
N VAL A 4 7.17 11.90 -11.34
CA VAL A 4 7.70 11.43 -12.63
C VAL A 4 7.31 9.96 -12.86
N TRP A 5 7.13 9.18 -11.79
CA TRP A 5 6.79 7.75 -11.86
C TRP A 5 5.29 7.47 -11.96
N CYS A 6 4.41 8.30 -11.37
CA CYS A 6 2.95 8.18 -11.56
C CYS A 6 2.52 8.15 -13.03
N ARG A 7 3.34 8.69 -13.94
CA ARG A 7 3.11 8.65 -15.39
C ARG A 7 3.41 7.28 -16.03
N LEU A 8 4.29 6.46 -15.43
CA LEU A 8 4.68 5.15 -15.98
C LEU A 8 3.69 4.02 -15.61
N ARG A 9 3.03 4.08 -14.43
CA ARG A 9 2.07 3.05 -13.99
C ARG A 9 0.72 3.09 -14.73
N ALA A 10 0.40 4.18 -15.40
CA ALA A 10 -0.78 4.29 -16.26
C ALA A 10 -0.59 3.66 -17.65
N ILE A 11 0.63 3.22 -17.98
CA ILE A 11 0.95 2.62 -19.27
C ILE A 11 0.93 1.10 -19.10
N GLY A 12 -0.18 0.47 -19.51
CA GLY A 12 -0.10 -0.91 -20.02
C GLY A 12 -0.93 -2.01 -19.38
N LYS A 13 -1.82 -1.77 -18.41
CA LYS A 13 -2.67 -2.87 -17.87
C LYS A 13 -4.12 -2.47 -17.66
N THR A 14 -4.87 -2.34 -18.77
CA THR A 14 -6.30 -2.70 -18.97
C THR A 14 -6.90 -1.83 -20.10
N PRO A 15 -7.51 -2.41 -21.16
CA PRO A 15 -8.17 -1.65 -22.23
C PRO A 15 -9.41 -0.85 -21.80
N LEU A 16 -9.78 -0.88 -20.51
CA LEU A 16 -11.05 -0.37 -19.97
C LEU A 16 -10.88 0.59 -18.77
N ALA A 17 -9.67 0.93 -18.35
CA ALA A 17 -9.45 1.97 -17.37
C ALA A 17 -9.58 3.34 -18.02
N THR A 18 -10.78 3.93 -17.98
CA THR A 18 -11.01 5.33 -18.36
C THR A 18 -9.93 6.21 -17.72
N PHE A 19 -9.30 7.10 -18.50
CA PHE A 19 -8.25 8.01 -18.06
C PHE A 19 -8.54 8.70 -16.71
N ASN A 20 -9.82 9.01 -16.45
CA ASN A 20 -10.28 9.56 -15.17
C ASN A 20 -10.11 8.63 -13.96
N LYS A 21 -10.35 7.32 -14.11
CA LYS A 21 -10.15 6.33 -13.03
C LYS A 21 -8.66 6.17 -12.71
N ALA A 22 -7.83 6.05 -13.74
CA ALA A 22 -6.37 5.96 -13.59
C ALA A 22 -5.78 7.23 -12.93
N LYS A 23 -6.25 8.40 -13.34
CA LYS A 23 -5.88 9.69 -12.74
C LYS A 23 -6.27 9.78 -11.27
N ASN A 24 -7.52 9.47 -10.94
CA ASN A 24 -7.99 9.54 -9.55
C ASN A 24 -7.25 8.54 -8.66
N LEU A 25 -6.95 7.35 -9.17
CA LEU A 25 -6.16 6.35 -8.47
C LEU A 25 -4.72 6.83 -8.24
N ALA A 26 -4.07 7.40 -9.26
CA ALA A 26 -2.70 7.92 -9.14
C ALA A 26 -2.60 9.09 -8.15
N ILE A 27 -3.63 9.95 -8.10
CA ILE A 27 -3.72 11.04 -7.12
C ILE A 27 -3.94 10.47 -5.72
N GLY A 28 -4.86 9.52 -5.55
CA GLY A 28 -5.12 8.88 -4.26
C GLY A 28 -3.88 8.20 -3.69
N ILE A 29 -3.18 7.40 -4.51
CA ILE A 29 -1.92 6.76 -4.13
C ILE A 29 -0.84 7.81 -3.82
N GLY A 30 -0.74 8.87 -4.60
CA GLY A 30 0.23 9.94 -4.37
C GLY A 30 0.01 10.70 -3.04
N ILE A 31 -1.24 10.88 -2.64
CA ILE A 31 -1.58 11.56 -1.37
C ILE A 31 -1.24 10.68 -0.16
N GLN A 32 -1.55 9.38 -0.18
CA GLN A 32 -1.22 8.48 0.93
C GLN A 32 0.29 8.19 1.06
N ASN A 33 1.02 8.16 -0.07
CA ASN A 33 2.47 7.90 -0.07
C ASN A 33 3.29 9.09 0.45
N PHE A 34 2.71 10.30 0.49
CA PHE A 34 3.40 11.48 0.99
C PHE A 34 3.69 11.37 2.50
N PRO A 35 2.73 11.02 3.37
CA PRO A 35 2.97 10.61 4.76
C PRO A 35 4.01 9.49 4.91
N GLU A 36 3.98 8.47 4.07
CA GLU A 36 4.87 7.30 4.16
C GLU A 36 6.32 7.68 3.81
N GLY A 37 6.53 8.47 2.75
CA GLY A 37 7.84 9.02 2.40
C GLY A 37 8.40 9.98 3.46
N MET A 38 7.53 10.70 4.17
CA MET A 38 7.90 11.52 5.32
C MET A 38 8.28 10.65 6.53
N ALA A 39 7.54 9.57 6.80
CA ALA A 39 7.83 8.65 7.90
C ALA A 39 9.21 7.98 7.80
N VAL A 40 9.73 7.77 6.58
CA VAL A 40 11.09 7.25 6.38
C VAL A 40 12.15 8.36 6.40
N SER A 41 11.85 9.55 5.86
CA SER A 41 12.84 10.64 5.74
C SER A 41 13.03 11.47 7.02
N LEU A 42 12.00 11.62 7.86
CA LEU A 42 12.09 12.35 9.15
C LEU A 42 13.03 11.68 10.17
N PRO A 43 12.99 10.35 10.38
CA PRO A 43 13.92 9.67 11.28
C PRO A 43 15.37 9.73 10.81
N LEU A 44 15.60 9.60 9.49
CA LEU A 44 16.92 9.75 8.86
C LEU A 44 17.50 11.16 9.09
N ARG A 45 16.65 12.19 9.08
CA ARG A 45 17.06 13.56 9.42
C ARG A 45 17.27 13.75 10.92
N GLY A 46 16.45 13.11 11.75
CA GLY A 46 16.65 13.05 13.22
C GLY A 46 17.96 12.37 13.61
N ALA A 47 18.45 11.43 12.79
CA ALA A 47 19.76 10.79 12.93
C ALA A 47 20.94 11.67 12.45
N GLY A 48 20.69 12.92 12.03
CA GLY A 48 21.74 13.88 11.66
C GLY A 48 22.14 13.89 10.18
N HIS A 49 21.47 13.12 9.31
CA HIS A 49 21.75 13.15 7.88
C HIS A 49 21.21 14.42 7.20
N PRO A 50 21.90 14.93 6.16
CA PRO A 50 21.47 16.14 5.47
C PRO A 50 20.16 15.92 4.71
N VAL A 51 19.36 16.99 4.60
CA VAL A 51 17.98 16.97 4.05
C VAL A 51 17.89 16.29 2.70
N TRP A 52 18.88 16.54 1.84
CA TRP A 52 18.92 15.97 0.50
C TRP A 52 19.09 14.44 0.56
N TRP A 53 19.89 13.91 1.49
CA TRP A 53 20.15 12.47 1.64
C TRP A 53 18.94 11.75 2.24
N ALA A 54 18.32 12.33 3.26
CA ALA A 54 17.07 11.83 3.82
C ALA A 54 15.93 11.82 2.78
N PHE A 55 15.87 12.85 1.92
CA PHE A 55 14.91 12.90 0.82
C PHE A 55 15.18 11.83 -0.23
N TRP A 56 16.43 11.62 -0.65
CA TRP A 56 16.79 10.58 -1.62
C TRP A 56 16.46 9.17 -1.11
N TYR A 57 16.76 8.87 0.15
CA TYR A 57 16.41 7.58 0.74
C TYR A 57 14.90 7.38 0.89
N GLY A 58 14.15 8.43 1.23
CA GLY A 58 12.69 8.40 1.21
C GLY A 58 12.14 8.07 -0.20
N GLN A 59 12.74 8.62 -1.25
CA GLN A 59 12.34 8.33 -2.64
C GLN A 59 12.73 6.91 -3.09
N LEU A 60 13.91 6.43 -2.67
CA LEU A 60 14.37 5.05 -2.94
C LEU A 60 13.48 4.02 -2.24
N SER A 61 13.03 4.31 -1.02
CA SER A 61 12.04 3.47 -0.32
C SER A 61 10.73 3.37 -1.10
N GLY A 62 10.25 4.48 -1.67
CA GLY A 62 9.04 4.47 -2.52
C GLY A 62 9.21 3.70 -3.85
N MET A 63 10.44 3.51 -4.34
CA MET A 63 10.71 2.67 -5.52
C MET A 63 10.58 1.16 -5.23
N VAL A 64 10.56 0.74 -3.97
CA VAL A 64 10.38 -0.67 -3.60
C VAL A 64 8.95 -1.12 -3.86
N GLU A 65 7.95 -0.24 -3.72
CA GLU A 65 6.53 -0.57 -3.93
C GLU A 65 6.19 -1.11 -5.33
N PRO A 66 6.63 -0.52 -6.45
CA PRO A 66 6.33 -1.08 -7.77
C PRO A 66 7.03 -2.42 -8.00
N VAL A 67 8.25 -2.61 -7.49
CA VAL A 67 8.99 -3.87 -7.64
C VAL A 67 8.29 -4.97 -6.85
N ALA A 68 7.99 -4.70 -5.57
CA ALA A 68 7.26 -5.61 -4.70
C ALA A 68 5.82 -5.85 -5.20
N GLY A 69 5.17 -4.84 -5.77
CA GLY A 69 3.83 -4.94 -6.32
C GLY A 69 3.76 -5.79 -7.59
N VAL A 70 4.79 -5.75 -8.45
CA VAL A 70 4.88 -6.64 -9.62
C VAL A 70 5.17 -8.08 -9.19
N LEU A 71 6.12 -8.27 -8.27
CA LEU A 71 6.43 -9.59 -7.72
C LEU A 71 5.24 -10.19 -6.96
N GLY A 72 4.55 -9.37 -6.16
CA GLY A 72 3.33 -9.72 -5.45
C GLY A 72 2.20 -10.06 -6.40
N ALA A 73 2.01 -9.32 -7.50
CA ALA A 73 1.00 -9.65 -8.50
C ALA A 73 1.25 -11.01 -9.17
N ILE A 74 2.52 -11.35 -9.44
CA ILE A 74 2.89 -12.66 -9.96
C ILE A 74 2.65 -13.75 -8.90
N ALA A 75 3.07 -13.54 -7.66
CA ALA A 75 2.83 -14.47 -6.57
C ALA A 75 1.33 -14.72 -6.33
N VAL A 76 0.52 -13.65 -6.36
CA VAL A 76 -0.93 -13.72 -6.22
C VAL A 76 -1.56 -14.50 -7.37
N SER A 77 -1.10 -14.34 -8.61
CA SER A 77 -1.64 -15.11 -9.75
C SER A 77 -1.45 -16.63 -9.61
N VAL A 78 -0.47 -17.08 -8.84
CA VAL A 78 -0.25 -18.50 -8.52
C VAL A 78 -1.15 -18.95 -7.35
N CYS A 79 -1.38 -18.06 -6.39
CA CYS A 79 -2.18 -18.33 -5.19
C CYS A 79 -3.68 -18.00 -5.33
N GLU A 80 -4.10 -17.40 -6.45
CA GLU A 80 -5.47 -17.01 -6.76
C GLU A 80 -6.53 -18.10 -6.50
N PRO A 81 -6.31 -19.39 -6.82
CA PRO A 81 -7.27 -20.44 -6.47
C PRO A 81 -7.42 -20.73 -4.97
N VAL A 82 -6.40 -20.42 -4.16
CA VAL A 82 -6.40 -20.64 -2.70
C VAL A 82 -6.88 -19.41 -1.93
N LEU A 83 -6.75 -18.22 -2.54
CA LEU A 83 -7.15 -16.93 -1.98
C LEU A 83 -8.58 -16.89 -1.39
N PRO A 84 -9.64 -17.38 -2.07
CA PRO A 84 -11.00 -17.29 -1.51
C PRO A 84 -11.17 -18.11 -0.23
N TYR A 85 -10.49 -19.27 -0.14
CA TYR A 85 -10.52 -20.10 1.07
C TYR A 85 -9.76 -19.44 2.22
N ALA A 86 -8.59 -18.86 1.94
CA ALA A 86 -7.81 -18.13 2.93
C ALA A 86 -8.55 -16.88 3.44
N LEU A 87 -9.19 -16.13 2.55
CA LEU A 87 -9.99 -14.96 2.91
C LEU A 87 -11.24 -15.35 3.70
N ALA A 88 -11.94 -16.43 3.34
CA ALA A 88 -13.07 -16.94 4.12
C ALA A 88 -12.65 -17.37 5.52
N PHE A 89 -11.51 -18.04 5.65
CA PHE A 89 -10.93 -18.42 6.95
C PHE A 89 -10.56 -17.20 7.80
N ALA A 90 -9.87 -16.23 7.22
CA ALA A 90 -9.50 -14.99 7.91
C ALA A 90 -10.72 -14.17 8.33
N ALA A 91 -11.74 -14.07 7.48
CA ALA A 91 -13.01 -13.41 7.81
C ALA A 91 -13.73 -14.12 8.96
N GLY A 92 -13.75 -15.46 8.97
CA GLY A 92 -14.30 -16.25 10.07
C GLY A 92 -13.56 -16.02 11.39
N ALA A 93 -12.22 -15.99 11.36
CA ALA A 93 -11.41 -15.71 12.55
C ALA A 93 -11.67 -14.30 13.11
N MET A 94 -11.75 -13.29 12.25
CA MET A 94 -12.09 -11.92 12.67
C MET A 94 -13.51 -11.82 13.22
N LEU A 95 -14.48 -12.55 12.67
CA LEU A 95 -15.85 -12.59 13.19
C LEU A 95 -15.92 -13.21 14.58
N PHE A 96 -15.18 -14.30 14.82
CA PHE A 96 -15.09 -14.93 16.13
C PHE A 96 -14.51 -13.97 17.18
N VAL A 97 -13.38 -13.30 16.87
CA VAL A 97 -12.76 -12.31 17.76
C VAL A 97 -13.72 -11.15 18.07
N VAL A 98 -14.47 -10.65 17.08
CA VAL A 98 -15.45 -9.59 17.33
C VAL A 98 -16.57 -10.05 18.27
N ILE A 99 -17.04 -11.29 18.13
CA ILE A 99 -18.10 -11.83 18.98
C ILE A 99 -17.60 -12.10 20.40
N ASP A 100 -16.37 -12.60 20.54
CA ASP A 100 -15.81 -13.04 21.82
C ASP A 100 -15.20 -11.88 22.63
N ASP A 101 -14.53 -10.94 21.97
CA ASP A 101 -13.84 -9.83 22.65
C ASP A 101 -14.63 -8.51 22.58
N ILE A 102 -15.03 -8.08 21.37
CA ILE A 102 -15.57 -6.72 21.16
C ILE A 102 -17.00 -6.56 21.71
N ILE A 103 -17.89 -7.54 21.48
CA ILE A 103 -19.29 -7.45 21.91
C ILE A 103 -19.42 -7.44 23.45
N PRO A 104 -18.74 -8.32 24.21
CA PRO A 104 -18.82 -8.30 25.67
C PRO A 104 -18.22 -7.03 26.27
N GLU A 105 -17.13 -6.53 25.69
CA GLU A 105 -16.50 -5.28 26.12
C GLU A 105 -17.42 -4.08 25.87
N ALA A 106 -18.15 -4.04 24.75
CA ALA A 106 -19.12 -3.00 24.43
C ALA A 106 -20.39 -3.01 25.30
N GLN A 107 -20.72 -4.13 25.96
CA GLN A 107 -21.87 -4.24 26.87
C GLN A 107 -21.50 -3.99 28.34
N THR A 108 -20.20 -3.99 28.66
CA THR A 108 -19.71 -3.83 30.04
C THR A 108 -19.05 -2.44 30.28
N GLY A 109 -18.90 -1.63 29.23
CA GLY A 109 -18.55 -0.19 29.30
C GLY A 109 -19.77 0.71 29.29
#